data_AF-A0A7X6ZHS5-F1
#
_entry.id   AF-A0A7X6ZHS5-F1
#
_cell.length_a   1.000
_cell.length_b   1.000
_cell.length_c   1.000
_cell.angle_alpha   90.00
_cell.angle_beta   90.00
_cell.angle_gamma   90.00
#
_symmetry.space_group_name_H-M   'P 1'
#
loop_
_entity.id
_entity.type
_entity.pdbx_description
1 polymer ?
#
loop_
_entity_poly.entity_id
_entity_poly.type
_entity_poly.pdbx_seq_one_letter_code
_entity_poly.pdbx_strand_id
1 'polypeptide(L)'
;MIFAGKAHPADHSGKALIQQIIQFAERHNLRKQIVFVEDYDMHIARYLVSGVDIWVNNPRRPMEASGTSGMKAAANGCLNVSTLDGWWNEAYTLERGWAIGHGEAYDDTEYQDSVESLVLYNILENE
;
A
#
# COMPACT_ATOMS: atom_id res chain seq x y z
N MET A 1 -2.71 2.59 -10.75
CA MET A 1 -2.84 2.40 -9.31
C MET A 1 -4.27 2.11 -8.94
N ILE A 2 -4.49 1.04 -8.19
CA ILE A 2 -5.80 0.60 -7.73
C ILE A 2 -5.83 0.70 -6.21
N PHE A 3 -6.81 1.41 -5.69
CA PHE A 3 -7.13 1.46 -4.27
C PHE A 3 -8.40 0.65 -4.03
N ALA A 4 -8.48 -0.09 -2.94
CA ALA A 4 -9.68 -0.83 -2.57
C ALA A 4 -9.80 -0.89 -1.05
N GLY A 5 -11.00 -0.71 -0.52
CA GLY A 5 -11.23 -0.78 0.92
C GLY A 5 -12.57 -0.20 1.37
N LYS A 6 -12.82 -0.34 2.66
CA LYS A 6 -13.98 0.22 3.35
C LYS A 6 -13.49 1.04 4.54
N ALA A 7 -13.87 2.31 4.61
CA ALA A 7 -13.68 3.09 5.82
C ALA A 7 -14.82 2.78 6.79
N HIS A 8 -14.50 2.60 8.07
CA HIS A 8 -15.52 2.39 9.11
C HIS A 8 -16.50 3.59 9.15
N PRO A 9 -17.80 3.41 9.45
CA PRO A 9 -18.75 4.52 9.47
C PRO A 9 -18.35 5.71 10.36
N ALA A 10 -17.65 5.44 11.46
CA ALA A 10 -17.12 6.46 12.38
C ALA A 10 -15.72 6.98 12.03
N ASP A 11 -15.05 6.43 11.01
CA ASP A 11 -13.73 6.89 10.57
C ASP A 11 -13.88 8.04 9.56
N HIS A 12 -14.01 9.26 10.10
CA HIS A 12 -14.14 10.47 9.31
C HIS A 12 -12.86 10.78 8.52
N SER A 13 -11.69 10.50 9.08
CA SER A 13 -10.39 10.71 8.45
C SER A 13 -10.19 9.82 7.22
N GLY A 14 -10.48 8.52 7.33
CA GLY A 14 -10.35 7.59 6.21
C GLY A 14 -11.31 7.94 5.07
N LYS A 15 -12.55 8.32 5.40
CA LYS A 15 -13.53 8.82 4.41
C LYS A 15 -13.04 10.09 3.70
N ALA A 16 -12.46 11.04 4.44
CA ALA A 16 -11.92 12.27 3.87
C ALA A 16 -10.73 11.98 2.93
N LEU A 17 -9.85 11.05 3.30
CA LEU A 17 -8.73 10.63 2.45
C LEU A 17 -9.20 9.99 1.13
N ILE A 18 -10.18 9.08 1.19
CA ILE A 18 -10.78 8.49 -0.02
C ILE A 18 -11.36 9.59 -0.92
N GLN A 19 -12.08 10.54 -0.34
CA GLN A 19 -12.64 11.67 -1.08
C GLN A 19 -11.55 12.52 -1.75
N GLN A 20 -10.43 12.79 -1.06
CA GLN A 20 -9.29 13.51 -1.62
C GLN A 20 -8.67 12.78 -2.81
N ILE A 21 -8.49 11.46 -2.73
CA ILE A 21 -7.95 10.64 -3.83
C ILE A 21 -8.86 10.73 -5.06
N ILE A 22 -10.18 10.60 -4.87
CA ILE A 22 -11.15 10.67 -5.97
C ILE A 22 -11.15 12.06 -6.61
N GLN A 23 -11.19 13.13 -5.79
CA GLN A 23 -11.16 14.51 -6.28
C GLN A 23 -9.86 14.85 -7.00
N PHE A 24 -8.72 14.34 -6.52
CA PHE A 24 -7.43 14.47 -7.18
C PHE A 24 -7.45 13.80 -8.56
N ALA A 25 -7.94 12.56 -8.63
CA ALA A 25 -8.04 11.83 -9.90
C ALA A 25 -8.98 12.52 -10.90
N GLU A 26 -10.08 13.12 -10.44
CA GLU A 26 -10.97 13.94 -11.28
C GLU A 26 -10.30 15.21 -11.78
N ARG A 27 -9.75 16.01 -10.86
CA ARG A 27 -9.17 17.33 -11.15
C ARG A 27 -8.04 17.24 -12.18
N HIS A 28 -7.23 16.19 -12.10
CA HIS A 28 -6.08 15.98 -12.99
C HIS A 28 -6.39 15.05 -14.17
N ASN A 29 -7.66 14.68 -14.37
CA ASN A 29 -8.10 13.77 -15.44
C ASN A 29 -7.34 12.41 -15.45
N LEU A 30 -7.05 11.90 -14.25
CA LEU A 30 -6.30 10.66 -14.00
C LEU A 30 -7.21 9.44 -13.76
N ARG A 31 -8.50 9.52 -14.11
CA ARG A 31 -9.50 8.46 -13.89
C ARG A 31 -9.16 7.12 -14.55
N LYS A 32 -8.25 7.09 -15.53
CA LYS A 32 -7.76 5.85 -16.17
C LYS A 32 -6.53 5.26 -15.46
N GLN A 33 -5.83 6.07 -14.67
CA GLN A 33 -4.58 5.70 -13.99
C GLN A 33 -4.81 5.44 -12.50
N ILE A 34 -5.79 6.12 -11.88
CA ILE A 34 -6.15 5.99 -10.47
C ILE A 34 -7.59 5.52 -10.39
N VAL A 35 -7.77 4.30 -9.86
CA VAL A 35 -9.08 3.66 -9.71
C VAL A 35 -9.30 3.33 -8.25
N PHE A 36 -10.45 3.73 -7.71
CA PHE A 36 -10.91 3.30 -6.39
C PHE A 36 -12.02 2.26 -6.58
N VAL A 37 -11.83 1.07 -6.01
CA VAL A 37 -12.79 -0.03 -6.04
C VAL A 37 -13.51 -0.06 -4.69
N GLU A 38 -14.78 0.31 -4.73
CA GLU A 38 -15.66 0.27 -3.56
C GLU A 38 -16.01 -1.17 -3.17
N ASP A 39 -16.50 -1.31 -1.94
CA ASP A 39 -17.05 -2.54 -1.42
C ASP A 39 -16.13 -3.78 -1.43
N TYR A 40 -14.81 -3.55 -1.30
CA TYR A 40 -13.81 -4.62 -1.21
C TYR A 40 -14.25 -5.78 -0.31
N ASP A 41 -14.24 -6.98 -0.89
CA ASP A 41 -14.60 -8.24 -0.28
C ASP A 41 -13.67 -9.36 -0.79
N MET A 42 -13.94 -10.60 -0.39
CA MET A 42 -13.13 -11.75 -0.83
C MET A 42 -13.20 -12.02 -2.34
N HIS A 43 -14.30 -11.67 -3.00
CA HIS A 43 -14.46 -11.87 -4.43
C HIS A 43 -13.57 -10.87 -5.20
N ILE A 44 -13.61 -9.60 -4.83
CA ILE A 44 -12.72 -8.56 -5.37
C ILE A 44 -11.27 -8.88 -5.05
N ALA A 45 -10.97 -9.28 -3.80
CA ALA A 45 -9.63 -9.66 -3.37
C ALA A 45 -9.01 -10.70 -4.30
N ARG A 46 -9.77 -11.72 -4.69
CA ARG A 46 -9.31 -12.77 -5.60
C ARG A 46 -8.85 -12.21 -6.95
N TYR A 47 -9.60 -11.28 -7.54
CA TYR A 47 -9.19 -10.64 -8.79
C TYR A 47 -7.97 -9.74 -8.61
N LEU A 48 -7.91 -8.95 -7.53
CA LEU A 48 -6.78 -8.06 -7.30
C LEU A 48 -5.48 -8.85 -7.10
N VAL A 49 -5.44 -9.82 -6.18
CA VAL A 49 -4.19 -10.57 -5.90
C VAL A 49 -3.70 -11.42 -7.07
N SER A 50 -4.54 -11.69 -8.07
CA SER A 50 -4.15 -12.45 -9.27
C SER A 50 -3.93 -11.57 -10.51
N GLY A 51 -4.25 -10.28 -10.42
CA GLY A 51 -4.24 -9.37 -11.56
C GLY A 51 -3.34 -8.16 -11.42
N VAL A 52 -2.75 -7.92 -10.25
CA VAL A 52 -1.77 -6.83 -10.06
C VAL A 52 -0.35 -7.31 -10.29
N ASP A 53 0.49 -6.42 -10.80
CA ASP A 53 1.93 -6.66 -10.93
C ASP A 53 2.64 -6.43 -9.59
N ILE A 54 2.26 -5.36 -8.89
CA ILE A 54 2.88 -4.91 -7.64
C ILE A 54 1.80 -4.73 -6.56
N TRP A 55 2.04 -5.31 -5.39
CA TRP A 55 1.24 -5.14 -4.18
C TRP A 55 1.95 -4.19 -3.21
N VAL A 56 1.32 -3.04 -2.91
CA VAL A 56 1.91 -2.01 -2.04
C VAL A 56 1.30 -2.10 -0.65
N ASN A 57 2.15 -2.11 0.38
CA ASN A 57 1.73 -2.07 1.78
C ASN A 57 2.66 -1.16 2.60
N ASN A 58 2.21 0.03 2.98
CA ASN A 58 3.03 1.00 3.71
C ASN A 58 2.44 1.38 5.09
N PRO A 59 2.14 0.41 5.97
CA PRO A 59 1.71 0.70 7.33
C PRO A 59 2.85 1.35 8.10
N ARG A 60 2.50 2.25 9.04
CA ARG A 60 3.46 2.82 9.97
C ARG A 60 3.99 1.74 10.89
N ARG A 61 5.32 1.63 11.02
CA ARG A 61 5.93 0.68 11.96
C ARG A 61 5.71 1.11 13.42
N PRO A 62 5.53 0.18 14.37
CA PRO A 62 5.36 -1.27 14.25
C PRO A 62 3.87 -1.67 14.29
N MET A 63 3.00 -0.97 13.54
CA MET A 63 1.54 -1.15 13.64
C MET A 63 1.02 -2.36 12.85
N GLU A 64 1.83 -2.95 11.97
CA GLU A 64 1.43 -4.13 11.21
C GLU A 64 1.94 -5.39 11.92
N ALA A 65 1.02 -6.11 12.57
CA ALA A 65 1.38 -7.34 13.25
C ALA A 65 1.82 -8.44 12.26
N SER A 66 1.17 -8.53 11.08
CA SER A 66 1.53 -9.52 10.07
C SER A 66 1.24 -9.00 8.67
N GLY A 67 0.00 -9.13 8.18
CA GLY A 67 -0.37 -8.71 6.83
C GLY A 67 -0.52 -9.88 5.87
N THR A 68 -1.68 -10.54 5.90
CA THR A 68 -1.93 -11.72 5.05
C THR A 68 -2.23 -11.40 3.58
N SER A 69 -2.54 -10.14 3.25
CA SER A 69 -2.80 -9.71 1.87
C SER A 69 -1.54 -9.77 1.01
N GLY A 70 -0.40 -9.30 1.54
CA GLY A 70 0.89 -9.40 0.87
C GLY A 70 1.30 -10.86 0.64
N MET A 71 1.08 -11.75 1.62
CA MET A 71 1.32 -13.19 1.47
C MET A 71 0.51 -13.79 0.30
N LYS A 72 -0.77 -13.40 0.18
CA LYS A 72 -1.64 -13.87 -0.91
C LYS A 72 -1.15 -13.35 -2.26
N ALA A 73 -0.74 -12.09 -2.34
CA ALA A 73 -0.19 -11.50 -3.56
C ALA A 73 1.11 -12.22 -3.97
N ALA A 74 2.04 -12.43 -3.03
CA ALA A 74 3.27 -13.17 -3.28
C ALA A 74 3.00 -14.62 -3.75
N ALA A 75 2.01 -15.30 -3.17
CA ALA A 75 1.62 -16.65 -3.60
C ALA A 75 1.04 -16.70 -5.03
N ASN A 76 0.57 -15.56 -5.56
CA ASN A 76 0.13 -15.42 -6.95
C ASN A 76 1.24 -14.88 -7.88
N GLY A 77 2.48 -14.73 -7.38
CA GLY A 77 3.62 -14.25 -8.16
C GLY A 77 3.73 -12.73 -8.26
N CYS A 78 2.95 -11.97 -7.50
CA CYS A 78 3.07 -10.50 -7.46
C CYS A 78 4.34 -10.09 -6.70
N LEU A 79 5.00 -9.03 -7.18
CA LEU A 79 6.04 -8.36 -6.41
C LEU A 79 5.42 -7.52 -5.30
N ASN A 80 6.14 -7.36 -4.19
CA ASN A 80 5.67 -6.53 -3.07
C ASN A 80 6.55 -5.30 -2.89
N VAL A 81 5.94 -4.17 -2.55
CA VAL A 81 6.64 -2.97 -2.06
C VAL A 81 6.07 -2.68 -0.69
N SER A 82 6.84 -2.92 0.38
CA SER A 82 6.31 -2.82 1.74
C SER A 82 7.34 -2.34 2.75
N THR A 83 6.88 -1.67 3.81
CA THR A 83 7.70 -1.38 4.99
C THR A 83 8.16 -2.69 5.65
N LEU A 84 9.35 -2.70 6.26
CA LEU A 84 9.91 -3.87 6.95
C LEU A 84 9.24 -4.08 8.32
N ASP A 85 7.96 -4.49 8.27
CA ASP A 85 7.12 -4.78 9.42
C ASP A 85 6.25 -6.01 9.14
N GLY A 86 5.67 -6.57 10.20
CA GLY A 86 4.84 -7.77 10.13
C GLY A 86 5.48 -8.90 9.31
N TRP A 87 4.72 -9.46 8.37
CA TRP A 87 5.14 -10.58 7.53
C TRP A 87 6.28 -10.24 6.58
N TRP A 88 6.35 -8.98 6.14
CA TRP A 88 7.32 -8.58 5.14
C TRP A 88 8.73 -8.58 5.71
N ASN A 89 8.86 -8.27 7.01
CA ASN A 89 10.11 -8.37 7.75
C ASN A 89 10.68 -9.81 7.75
N GLU A 90 9.84 -10.84 7.62
CA GLU A 90 10.25 -12.25 7.55
C GLU A 90 10.51 -12.72 6.12
N ALA A 91 9.74 -12.23 5.15
CA ALA A 91 9.69 -12.76 3.80
C ALA A 91 10.52 -11.98 2.76
N TYR A 92 10.98 -10.77 3.11
CA TYR A 92 11.67 -9.86 2.20
C TYR A 92 12.96 -10.46 1.65
N THR A 93 13.09 -10.37 0.32
CA THR A 93 14.31 -10.63 -0.45
C THR A 93 14.27 -9.75 -1.70
N LEU A 94 15.43 -9.41 -2.27
CA LEU A 94 15.51 -8.59 -3.50
C LEU A 94 14.76 -9.20 -4.70
N GLU A 95 14.60 -10.53 -4.74
CA GLU A 95 13.88 -11.23 -5.82
C GLU A 95 12.34 -11.12 -5.70
N ARG A 96 11.83 -10.69 -4.54
CA ARG A 96 10.38 -10.65 -4.23
C ARG A 96 9.80 -9.24 -4.24
N GLY A 97 10.63 -8.23 -4.48
CA GLY A 97 10.26 -6.83 -4.56
C GLY A 97 11.13 -5.94 -3.66
N TRP A 98 10.54 -4.88 -3.12
CA TRP A 98 11.27 -3.78 -2.48
C TRP A 98 10.82 -3.54 -1.04
N ALA A 99 11.77 -3.07 -0.24
CA ALA A 99 11.53 -2.61 1.12
C ALA A 99 11.43 -1.08 1.14
N ILE A 100 10.42 -0.55 1.82
CA ILE A 100 10.33 0.89 2.13
C ILE A 100 11.13 1.11 3.41
N GLY A 101 12.25 1.81 3.28
CA GLY A 101 13.22 2.02 4.36
C GLY A 101 14.01 0.76 4.72
N HIS A 102 14.75 0.82 5.83
CA HIS A 102 15.60 -0.26 6.33
C HIS A 102 15.18 -0.76 7.71
N GLY A 103 13.94 -0.49 8.11
CA GLY A 103 13.42 -0.92 9.40
C GLY A 103 13.87 -0.01 10.55
N GLU A 104 14.05 1.27 10.25
CA GLU A 104 14.39 2.31 11.22
C GLU A 104 13.25 2.52 12.24
N ALA A 105 13.63 2.97 13.42
CA ALA A 105 12.70 3.48 14.42
C ALA A 105 12.82 5.00 14.44
N TYR A 106 11.67 5.68 14.43
CA TYR A 106 11.59 7.13 14.44
C TYR A 106 10.85 7.59 15.70
N ASP A 107 11.37 8.62 16.37
CA ASP A 107 10.69 9.24 17.51
C ASP A 107 9.57 10.21 17.05
N ASP A 108 9.72 10.76 15.84
CA ASP A 108 8.77 11.67 15.21
C ASP A 108 8.09 11.00 14.02
N THR A 109 6.77 10.84 14.12
CA THR A 109 5.95 10.21 13.08
C THR A 109 5.80 11.05 11.83
N GLU A 110 5.82 12.38 11.91
CA GLU A 110 5.73 13.24 10.72
C GLU A 110 7.02 13.19 9.91
N TYR A 111 8.16 13.14 10.63
CA TYR A 111 9.45 12.91 10.00
C TYR A 111 9.52 11.53 9.34
N GLN A 112 9.04 10.48 10.01
CA GLN A 112 8.94 9.14 9.42
C GLN A 112 8.13 9.15 8.12
N ASP A 113 6.91 9.70 8.15
CA ASP A 113 6.04 9.76 6.98
C ASP A 113 6.72 10.51 5.81
N SER A 114 7.47 11.57 6.10
CA SER A 114 8.22 12.35 5.12
C SER A 114 9.37 11.56 4.48
N VAL A 115 10.14 10.82 5.28
CA VAL A 115 11.27 10.01 4.79
C VAL A 115 10.76 8.79 4.02
N GLU A 116 9.84 8.02 4.60
CA GLU A 116 9.34 6.79 3.98
C GLU A 116 8.53 7.07 2.70
N SER A 117 7.82 8.20 2.62
CA SER A 117 7.16 8.60 1.38
C SER A 117 8.17 8.90 0.27
N LEU A 118 9.27 9.61 0.57
CA LEU A 118 10.33 9.88 -0.41
C LEU A 118 10.99 8.57 -0.90
N VAL A 119 11.22 7.62 0.00
CA VAL A 119 11.76 6.30 -0.36
C VAL A 119 10.79 5.56 -1.29
N LEU A 120 9.49 5.56 -0.97
CA LEU A 120 8.47 4.95 -1.82
C LEU A 120 8.44 5.61 -3.21
N TYR A 121 8.48 6.95 -3.29
CA TYR A 121 8.56 7.65 -4.58
C TYR A 121 9.79 7.26 -5.37
N ASN A 122 10.96 7.19 -4.73
CA ASN A 122 12.19 6.79 -5.39
C ASN A 122 12.11 5.36 -5.95
N ILE A 123 11.55 4.41 -5.18
CA ILE A 123 11.33 3.03 -5.65
C ILE A 123 10.42 3.02 -6.89
N LEU A 124 9.32 3.78 -6.85
CA LEU A 124 8.35 3.78 -7.95
C LEU A 124 8.84 4.50 -9.22
N GLU A 125 9.80 5.42 -9.10
CA GLU A 125 10.32 6.20 -10.23
C GLU A 125 11.60 5.62 -10.85
N ASN A 126 12.46 4.97 -10.06
CA ASN A 126 13.84 4.66 -10.46
C ASN A 126 14.19 3.17 -10.50
N GLU A 127 13.32 2.29 -10.01
CA GLU A 127 13.50 0.83 -10.04
C GLU A 127 12.61 0.16 -11.10
#